data_AF-A0A957FPX3-F1
#
_entry.id   AF-A0A957FPX3-F1
#
_cell.length_a   1.000
_cell.length_b   1.000
_cell.length_c   1.000
_cell.angle_alpha   90.00
_cell.angle_beta   90.00
_cell.angle_gamma   90.00
#
_symmetry.space_group_name_H-M   'P 1'
#
loop_
_entity.id
_entity.type
_entity.pdbx_description
1 polymer ?
#
loop_
_entity_poly.entity_id
_entity_poly.type
_entity_poly.pdbx_seq_one_letter_code
_entity_poly.pdbx_strand_id
1 'polypeptide(L)'
;MTNLPCLSIRQPWLYCITDGDKRTENRTWKPPSGLIGKRIGLHASITLSRQDVPAAARLMRVNLHHADLFTRGAIVATARLAGYVRVCATAQECCQRLVRWGGFGAVWPVPSVLRMAC
;
A
#
# COMPACT_ATOMS: atom_id res chain seq x y z
N MET A 1 24.58 -11.80 0.78
CA MET A 1 23.64 -10.67 0.61
C MET A 1 22.28 -11.24 0.26
N THR A 2 21.27 -11.09 1.10
CA THR A 2 19.89 -11.49 0.75
C THR A 2 19.24 -10.37 -0.07
N ASN A 3 18.90 -10.64 -1.32
CA ASN A 3 18.15 -9.69 -2.14
C ASN A 3 16.72 -9.57 -1.59
N LEU A 4 16.27 -8.34 -1.28
CA LEU A 4 14.92 -8.08 -0.74
C LEU A 4 14.00 -7.62 -1.87
N PRO A 5 13.01 -8.44 -2.28
CA PRO A 5 12.04 -8.05 -3.29
C PRO A 5 11.29 -6.79 -2.87
N CYS A 6 11.03 -5.88 -3.81
CA CYS A 6 10.45 -4.58 -3.51
C CYS A 6 9.22 -4.30 -4.38
N LEU A 7 8.22 -3.65 -3.79
CA LEU A 7 7.02 -3.19 -4.48
C LEU A 7 7.04 -1.66 -4.58
N SER A 8 7.02 -1.15 -5.81
CA SER A 8 6.90 0.29 -6.07
C SER A 8 5.45 0.74 -5.99
N ILE A 9 5.11 1.65 -5.08
CA ILE A 9 3.77 2.17 -4.85
C ILE A 9 3.79 3.69 -5.08
N ARG A 10 2.79 4.23 -5.78
CA ARG A 10 2.67 5.67 -5.99
C ARG A 10 2.20 6.35 -4.71
N GLN A 11 2.74 7.51 -4.42
CA GLN A 11 2.12 8.42 -3.46
C GLN A 11 0.76 8.90 -4.00
N PRO A 12 -0.23 9.21 -3.15
CA PRO A 12 -0.19 9.26 -1.68
C PRO A 12 -0.41 7.89 -1.00
N TRP A 13 -0.65 6.83 -1.77
CA TRP A 13 -1.09 5.56 -1.19
C TRP A 13 -0.04 4.88 -0.33
N LEU A 14 1.24 5.05 -0.65
CA LEU A 14 2.32 4.54 0.21
C LEU A 14 2.35 5.27 1.55
N TYR A 15 2.20 6.60 1.57
CA TYR A 15 2.05 7.37 2.80
C TYR A 15 0.89 6.86 3.65
N CYS A 16 -0.27 6.56 3.04
CA CYS A 16 -1.40 5.97 3.76
C CYS A 16 -1.08 4.58 4.38
N ILE A 17 -0.14 3.84 3.80
CA ILE A 17 0.31 2.54 4.34
C ILE A 17 1.27 2.74 5.51
N THR A 18 2.24 3.64 5.37
CA THR A 18 3.31 3.87 6.37
C THR A 18 2.84 4.65 7.58
N ASP A 19 2.08 5.72 7.35
CA ASP A 19 1.66 6.70 8.35
C ASP A 19 0.17 6.58 8.69
N GLY A 20 -0.56 5.78 7.90
CA GLY A 20 -1.98 5.51 8.11
C GLY A 20 -2.30 4.07 8.48
N ASP A 21 -3.58 3.76 8.36
CA ASP A 21 -4.14 2.43 8.61
C ASP A 21 -4.47 1.67 7.32
N LYS A 22 -4.00 2.13 6.15
CA LYS A 22 -4.08 1.35 4.92
C LYS A 22 -3.18 0.12 5.08
N ARG A 23 -3.79 -1.06 5.03
CA ARG A 23 -3.09 -2.35 5.11
C ARG A 23 -3.24 -3.14 3.82
N THR A 24 -3.50 -2.45 2.72
CA THR A 24 -3.98 -3.04 1.48
C THR A 24 -3.35 -2.34 0.30
N GLU A 25 -2.86 -3.08 -0.69
CA GLU A 25 -2.40 -2.53 -1.96
C GLU A 25 -3.18 -3.16 -3.11
N ASN A 26 -3.70 -2.35 -4.03
CA ASN A 26 -4.57 -2.81 -5.10
C ASN A 26 -3.77 -2.96 -6.40
N ARG A 27 -3.83 -4.14 -7.02
CA ARG A 27 -3.13 -4.44 -8.28
C ARG A 27 -4.02 -5.23 -9.24
N THR A 28 -3.77 -5.09 -10.53
CA THR A 28 -4.44 -5.89 -11.58
C THR A 28 -3.89 -7.31 -11.68
N TRP A 29 -2.77 -7.59 -11.00
CA TRP A 29 -2.04 -8.84 -11.04
C TRP A 29 -1.85 -9.43 -9.63
N LYS A 30 -1.67 -10.75 -9.57
CA LYS A 30 -1.44 -11.50 -8.34
C LYS A 30 0.03 -11.41 -7.93
N PRO A 31 0.35 -11.35 -6.63
CA PRO A 31 1.74 -11.44 -6.19
C PRO A 31 2.36 -12.76 -6.64
N PRO A 32 3.68 -12.79 -6.94
CA PRO A 32 4.42 -14.04 -7.05
C PRO A 32 4.23 -14.88 -5.77
N SER A 33 3.84 -16.15 -5.92
CA SER A 33 3.48 -17.02 -4.79
C SER A 33 4.59 -17.16 -3.75
N GLY A 34 5.85 -17.18 -4.18
CA GLY A 34 7.02 -17.26 -3.30
C GLY A 34 7.24 -16.04 -2.38
N LEU A 35 6.55 -14.92 -2.62
CA LEU A 35 6.63 -13.72 -1.78
C LEU A 35 5.56 -13.69 -0.69
N ILE A 36 4.54 -14.55 -0.76
CA ILE A 36 3.49 -14.61 0.27
C ILE A 36 4.11 -15.10 1.57
N GLY A 37 3.81 -14.40 2.67
CA GLY A 37 4.40 -14.60 3.99
C GLY A 37 5.82 -14.03 4.14
N LYS A 38 6.44 -13.48 3.08
CA LYS A 38 7.79 -12.90 3.13
C LYS A 38 7.75 -11.39 3.39
N ARG A 39 8.89 -10.87 3.83
CA ARG A 39 9.13 -9.43 3.92
C ARG A 39 9.48 -8.89 2.53
N ILE A 40 8.91 -7.74 2.19
CA ILE A 40 9.20 -7.00 0.97
C ILE A 40 9.57 -5.55 1.32
N GLY A 41 10.37 -4.92 0.47
CA GLY A 41 10.57 -3.47 0.49
C GLY A 41 9.34 -2.75 -0.08
N LEU A 42 9.06 -1.57 0.46
CA LEU A 42 8.06 -0.63 -0.07
C LEU A 42 8.79 0.58 -0.64
N HIS A 43 8.83 0.68 -1.96
CA HIS A 43 9.46 1.76 -2.69
C HIS A 43 8.44 2.84 -3.04
N ALA A 44 8.73 4.08 -2.67
CA ALA A 44 7.99 5.24 -3.10
C ALA A 44 8.30 5.51 -4.58
N SER A 45 7.33 5.31 -5.46
CA SER A 45 7.49 5.62 -6.88
C SER A 45 7.85 7.11 -7.09
N ILE A 46 8.60 7.40 -8.16
CA ILE A 46 8.92 8.77 -8.58
C ILE A 46 7.64 9.56 -8.92
N THR A 47 6.60 8.87 -9.39
CA THR A 47 5.33 9.48 -9.79
C THR A 47 4.36 9.58 -8.61
N LEU A 48 3.84 10.78 -8.38
CA LEU A 48 2.72 11.07 -7.49
C LEU A 48 1.39 10.98 -8.26
N SER A 49 0.42 10.25 -7.72
CA SER A 49 -0.96 10.28 -8.22
C SER A 49 -1.70 11.49 -7.64
N ARG A 50 -1.53 12.66 -8.28
CA ARG A 50 -2.08 13.95 -7.78
C ARG A 50 -3.61 13.90 -7.61
N GLN A 51 -4.31 13.24 -8.52
CA GLN A 51 -5.75 13.09 -8.48
C GLN A 51 -6.25 12.30 -7.26
N ASP A 52 -5.41 11.45 -6.67
CA ASP A 52 -5.77 10.60 -5.53
C ASP A 52 -5.54 11.30 -4.18
N VAL A 53 -4.83 12.44 -4.16
CA VAL A 53 -4.48 13.17 -2.93
C VAL A 53 -5.73 13.58 -2.12
N PRO A 54 -6.81 14.14 -2.72
CA PRO A 54 -8.01 14.49 -1.97
C PRO A 54 -8.70 13.27 -1.35
N ALA A 55 -8.74 12.14 -2.08
CA ALA A 55 -9.32 10.90 -1.57
C ALA A 55 -8.51 10.33 -0.40
N ALA A 56 -7.18 10.31 -0.53
CA ALA A 56 -6.28 9.91 0.54
C ALA A 56 -6.41 10.79 1.78
N ALA A 57 -6.45 12.12 1.62
CA ALA A 57 -6.63 13.08 2.70
C ALA A 57 -7.95 12.84 3.45
N ARG A 58 -9.05 12.65 2.71
CA ARG A 58 -10.38 12.34 3.27
C ARG A 58 -10.38 11.01 4.04
N LEU A 59 -9.79 9.97 3.46
CA LEU A 59 -9.72 8.65 4.10
C LEU A 59 -8.84 8.68 5.36
N MET A 60 -7.73 9.40 5.33
CA MET A 60 -6.83 9.59 6.47
C MET A 60 -7.39 10.54 7.53
N ARG A 61 -8.38 11.38 7.19
CA ARG A 61 -8.86 12.50 8.02
C ARG A 61 -7.73 13.46 8.40
N VAL A 62 -6.82 13.70 7.47
CA VAL A 62 -5.71 14.65 7.63
C VAL A 62 -5.65 15.58 6.44
N ASN A 63 -4.91 16.67 6.61
CA ASN A 63 -4.63 17.58 5.52
C ASN A 63 -3.32 17.18 4.81
N LEU A 64 -3.40 16.94 3.50
CA LEU A 64 -2.25 16.60 2.66
C LEU A 64 -1.91 17.72 1.66
N HIS A 65 -2.07 18.99 2.04
CA HIS A 65 -1.77 20.14 1.17
C HIS A 65 -0.33 20.15 0.62
N HIS A 66 0.63 19.57 1.34
CA HIS A 66 2.03 19.48 0.92
C HIS A 66 2.38 18.11 0.30
N ALA A 67 1.55 17.63 -0.62
CA ALA A 67 1.77 16.34 -1.29
C ALA A 67 3.06 16.28 -2.13
N ASP A 68 3.62 17.44 -2.48
CA ASP A 68 4.92 17.60 -3.14
C ASP A 68 6.10 17.18 -2.24
N LEU A 69 5.93 17.25 -0.92
CA LEU A 69 6.93 16.85 0.08
C LEU A 69 6.99 15.33 0.30
N PHE A 70 6.08 14.55 -0.29
CA PHE A 70 6.16 13.11 -0.15
C PHE A 70 7.50 12.58 -0.67
N THR A 71 8.13 11.72 0.13
CA THR A 71 9.32 10.97 -0.28
C THR A 71 9.00 10.16 -1.54
N ARG A 72 9.92 10.20 -2.51
CA ARG A 72 9.82 9.57 -3.83
C ARG A 72 11.19 9.05 -4.26
N GLY A 73 11.23 7.98 -5.04
CA GLY A 73 12.48 7.38 -5.54
C GLY A 73 13.30 6.64 -4.47
N ALA A 74 12.69 6.25 -3.35
CA ALA A 74 13.38 5.61 -2.23
C ALA A 74 12.56 4.47 -1.64
N ILE A 75 13.26 3.46 -1.09
CA ILE A 75 12.64 2.47 -0.22
C ILE A 75 12.45 3.12 1.15
N VAL A 76 11.20 3.28 1.59
CA VAL A 76 10.86 4.04 2.80
C VAL A 76 10.38 3.15 3.94
N ALA A 77 10.01 1.91 3.63
CA ALA A 77 9.54 0.94 4.62
C ALA A 77 9.73 -0.49 4.13
N THR A 78 9.52 -1.44 5.04
CA THR A 78 9.32 -2.85 4.68
C THR A 78 8.01 -3.34 5.28
N ALA A 79 7.44 -4.37 4.67
CA ALA A 79 6.25 -4.99 5.22
C ALA A 79 6.16 -6.48 4.88
N ARG A 80 5.34 -7.22 5.62
CA ARG A 80 5.05 -8.62 5.32
C ARG A 80 3.89 -8.70 4.35
N LEU A 81 4.04 -9.41 3.24
CA LEU A 81 2.94 -9.67 2.32
C LEU A 81 2.13 -10.85 2.83
N ALA A 82 0.93 -10.64 3.39
CA ALA A 82 0.17 -11.73 3.99
C ALA A 82 -0.56 -12.63 2.98
N GLY A 83 -0.91 -12.09 1.82
CA GLY A 83 -1.65 -12.84 0.81
C GLY A 83 -2.14 -11.93 -0.31
N TYR A 84 -3.19 -12.35 -0.99
CA TYR A 84 -3.96 -11.49 -1.87
C TYR A 84 -5.40 -11.99 -1.92
N VAL A 85 -6.33 -11.08 -2.19
CA VAL A 85 -7.73 -11.44 -2.47
C VAL A 85 -8.09 -10.89 -3.83
N ARG A 86 -8.77 -11.68 -4.67
CA ARG A 86 -9.35 -11.18 -5.93
C ARG A 86 -10.73 -10.61 -5.62
N VAL A 87 -10.91 -9.30 -5.80
CA VAL A 87 -12.24 -8.69 -5.71
C VAL A 87 -12.95 -8.90 -7.05
N CYS A 88 -13.97 -9.76 -7.05
CA CYS A 88 -14.95 -9.88 -8.13
C CYS A 88 -16.10 -8.89 -7.88
N ALA A 89 -16.76 -8.45 -8.95
CA ALA A 89 -17.76 -7.35 -8.94
C ALA A 89 -18.94 -7.54 -7.96
N THR A 90 -19.16 -8.74 -7.42
CA THR A 90 -20.25 -9.08 -6.52
C THR A 90 -19.87 -9.28 -5.06
N ALA A 91 -18.58 -9.29 -4.70
CA ALA A 91 -18.14 -9.66 -3.34
C ALA A 91 -17.76 -8.42 -2.50
N GLN A 92 -18.76 -7.79 -1.90
CA GLN A 92 -18.64 -6.82 -0.80
C GLN A 92 -18.24 -7.48 0.54
N GLU A 93 -18.07 -8.81 0.57
CA GLU A 93 -17.79 -9.61 1.77
C GLU A 93 -16.32 -9.65 2.20
N CYS A 94 -15.43 -9.00 1.45
CA CYS A 94 -14.04 -8.87 1.88
C CYS A 94 -13.93 -7.80 2.98
N CYS A 95 -13.84 -8.24 4.24
CA CYS A 95 -13.45 -7.52 5.47
C CYS A 95 -13.69 -5.99 5.48
N GLN A 96 -14.47 -5.44 6.40
CA GLN A 96 -14.81 -4.01 6.49
C GLN A 96 -13.60 -3.03 6.38
N ARG A 97 -12.37 -3.43 6.75
CA ARG A 97 -11.13 -2.66 6.52
C ARG A 97 -10.62 -2.67 5.07
N LEU A 98 -10.81 -3.78 4.34
CA LEU A 98 -10.59 -3.86 2.89
C LEU A 98 -11.57 -2.93 2.16
N VAL A 99 -12.80 -2.77 2.66
CA VAL A 99 -13.83 -1.89 2.06
C VAL A 99 -13.43 -0.41 2.15
N ARG A 100 -12.85 0.05 3.28
CA ARG A 100 -12.44 1.46 3.44
C ARG A 100 -11.37 1.91 2.45
N TRP A 101 -10.42 1.02 2.15
CA TRP A 101 -9.24 1.33 1.32
C TRP A 101 -9.26 0.60 -0.04
N GLY A 102 -10.33 -0.11 -0.34
CA GLY A 102 -10.50 -0.98 -1.49
C GLY A 102 -11.12 -0.23 -2.66
N GLY A 103 -10.46 -0.33 -3.80
CA GLY A 103 -11.06 -0.19 -5.12
C GLY A 103 -10.94 -1.54 -5.85
N PHE A 104 -11.62 -1.70 -6.98
CA PHE A 104 -11.61 -2.94 -7.78
C PHE A 104 -10.18 -3.47 -8.04
N GLY A 105 -9.92 -4.76 -7.78
CA GLY A 105 -8.63 -5.40 -8.07
C GLY A 105 -8.18 -6.45 -7.05
N ALA A 106 -6.96 -6.96 -7.22
CA ALA A 106 -6.31 -7.84 -6.25
C ALA A 106 -5.80 -7.01 -5.07
N VAL A 107 -6.28 -7.30 -3.87
CA VAL A 107 -5.91 -6.57 -2.66
C VAL A 107 -4.87 -7.35 -1.87
N TRP A 108 -3.68 -6.78 -1.68
CA TRP A 108 -2.59 -7.39 -0.95
C TRP A 108 -2.66 -6.95 0.52
N PRO A 109 -3.03 -7.82 1.47
CA PRO A 109 -3.00 -7.48 2.88
C PRO A 109 -1.54 -7.37 3.32
N VAL A 110 -1.22 -6.24 3.94
CA VAL A 110 0.07 -5.88 4.47
C VAL A 110 -0.11 -5.73 5.99
N PRO A 111 -0.08 -6.82 6.78
CA PRO A 111 -0.12 -6.69 8.22
C PRO A 111 1.21 -6.14 8.70
N SER A 112 1.10 -5.20 9.65
CA SER A 112 2.19 -4.65 10.46
C SER A 112 3.37 -4.08 9.67
N VAL A 113 3.35 -2.76 9.50
CA VAL A 113 4.57 -1.96 9.40
C VAL A 113 5.33 -2.16 10.71
N LEU A 114 6.34 -3.04 10.70
CA LEU A 114 7.35 -3.06 11.75
C LEU A 114 8.20 -1.81 11.54
N ARG A 115 7.94 -0.76 12.35
CA ARG A 115 8.89 0.33 12.53
C ARG A 115 10.17 -0.27 13.08
N MET A 116 11.23 -0.29 12.29
CA MET A 116 12.58 -0.36 12.85
C MET A 116 12.99 1.07 13.13
N ALA A 117 13.16 1.36 14.42
CA ALA A 117 13.82 2.54 14.90
C ALA A 117 15.28 2.53 14.43
N CYS A 118 15.74 3.68 13.95
CA CYS A 118 17.04 4.23 14.30
C CYS A 118 16.77 5.63 14.84
#